data_AF-Q83ZD8-F1
#
_entry.id   AF-Q83ZD8-F1
#
_cell.length_a   1.000
_cell.length_b   1.000
_cell.length_c   1.000
_cell.angle_alpha   90.00
_cell.angle_beta   90.00
_cell.angle_gamma   90.00
#
_symmetry.space_group_name_H-M   'P 1'
#
loop_
_entity.id
_entity.type
_entity.pdbx_description
1 polymer ?
#
loop_
_entity_poly.entity_id
_entity_poly.type
_entity_poly.pdbx_seq_one_letter_code
_entity_poly.pdbx_strand_id
1 'polypeptide(L)'
;MNKKTRNENKKMKHAAEKIIVDKELRDRGRDNLEKASYNIDTMLNNVDQQIAMKKELLSQLRQRRNNSHQFKKRDLYHDKILENKLNSAQEISKKNLNLIELDKVTTIDIDREDFDSIQYNREFAQLNSINLDSPFLTLYSKTEQVKIANQVVQQFDLLELDDMDYLFATAAGVIAGFVDVMYGGTIAKGKDAKGLQKIVDKSTEELVKKYALHEKIAELNKQKKNTNSQKSIDNINKKIKEIKRNKTNINLKSSIKYLENNHLVGYDTAHSKYITEMIGKMSPDNHHLLSIAHEPSLLGLIVGIKDQLTNTSTFMTKEGKIINVVSQNKNNELTGNMFEQIIQATNNWFGHIMSDISGSSSSKGRGSGLPVPGWFSLQKLQFGKIPLNGKDMTIAQVSEWMFKNGYDIRAFASESISVIIFETLIRIYWFYKQYFYYGKSLKESIPIANSRELSRLLLIGSATFSSIDIGHGLIKSTSKGGVHPIGIATFIMTVNKPGLLDLGFRSYQNVRFELQHRKHVEKIIETDILMEYRRITISNSIF
;
A
#
# COMPACT_ATOMS: atom_id res chain seq x y z
N MET A 1 19.46 25.62 31.30
CA MET A 1 20.58 26.34 30.65
C MET A 1 21.06 27.47 31.56
N ASN A 2 22.32 27.47 31.97
CA ASN A 2 22.89 28.57 32.75
C ASN A 2 23.19 29.79 31.84
N LYS A 3 23.22 31.00 32.41
CA LYS A 3 23.38 32.29 31.69
C LYS A 3 24.66 32.34 30.84
N LYS A 4 25.74 31.73 31.32
CA LYS A 4 27.04 31.63 30.62
C LYS A 4 26.93 30.86 29.30
N THR A 5 26.33 29.67 29.34
CA THR A 5 26.13 28.79 28.19
C THR A 5 25.21 29.40 27.13
N ARG A 6 24.18 30.15 27.55
CA ARG A 6 23.30 30.88 26.62
C ARG A 6 24.06 31.98 25.86
N ASN A 7 25.03 32.62 26.50
CA ASN A 7 25.89 33.62 25.87
C ASN A 7 26.89 33.00 24.89
N GLU A 8 27.47 31.83 25.21
CA GLU A 8 28.39 31.10 24.32
C GLU A 8 27.70 30.64 23.02
N ASN A 9 26.52 30.02 23.12
CA ASN A 9 25.74 29.61 21.94
C ASN A 9 25.35 30.81 21.06
N LYS A 10 25.01 31.94 21.70
CA LYS A 10 24.69 33.19 21.01
C LYS A 10 25.92 33.71 20.26
N LYS A 11 27.10 33.71 20.87
CA LYS A 11 28.37 34.10 20.23
C LYS A 11 28.74 33.20 19.04
N MET A 12 28.59 31.88 19.18
CA MET A 12 28.87 30.95 18.08
C MET A 12 27.92 31.16 16.90
N LYS A 13 26.62 31.37 17.15
CA LYS A 13 25.65 31.69 16.10
C LYS A 13 26.03 32.98 15.37
N HIS A 14 26.43 34.00 16.11
CA HIS A 14 26.88 35.28 15.54
C HIS A 14 28.13 35.15 14.69
N ALA A 15 29.11 34.36 15.12
CA ALA A 15 30.29 34.06 14.32
C ALA A 15 29.92 33.33 13.02
N ALA A 16 29.01 32.35 13.08
CA ALA A 16 28.54 31.63 11.90
C ALA A 16 27.79 32.53 10.91
N GLU A 17 26.91 33.43 11.40
CA GLU A 17 26.22 34.43 10.57
C GLU A 17 27.23 35.30 9.80
N LYS A 18 28.29 35.77 10.47
CA LYS A 18 29.35 36.56 9.85
C LYS A 18 30.12 35.78 8.78
N ILE A 19 30.55 34.56 9.08
CA ILE A 19 31.33 33.73 8.15
C ILE A 19 30.53 33.41 6.86
N ILE A 20 29.21 33.29 6.94
CA ILE A 20 28.37 33.07 5.74
C ILE A 20 28.38 34.26 4.82
N VAL A 21 28.25 35.47 5.38
CA VAL A 21 28.31 36.71 4.61
C VAL A 21 29.68 36.82 3.91
N ASP A 22 30.76 36.56 4.65
CA ASP A 22 32.13 36.59 4.10
C ASP A 22 32.34 35.52 3.01
N LYS A 23 31.82 34.29 3.22
CA LYS A 23 31.91 33.18 2.26
C LYS A 23 31.19 33.52 0.96
N GLU A 24 29.97 34.03 1.04
CA GLU A 24 29.15 34.41 -0.12
C GLU A 24 29.82 35.54 -0.92
N LEU A 25 30.36 36.55 -0.23
CA LEU A 25 31.10 37.63 -0.87
C LEU A 25 32.34 37.13 -1.61
N ARG A 26 33.09 36.23 -0.99
CA ARG A 26 34.26 35.60 -1.61
C ARG A 26 33.88 34.80 -2.85
N ASP A 27 32.80 34.02 -2.76
CA ASP A 27 32.36 33.15 -3.86
C ASP A 27 31.85 33.99 -5.06
N ARG A 28 31.10 35.08 -4.81
CA ARG A 28 30.71 36.06 -5.86
C ARG A 28 31.92 36.78 -6.47
N GLY A 29 32.88 37.17 -5.64
CA GLY A 29 34.14 37.78 -6.11
C GLY A 29 34.94 36.83 -7.00
N ARG A 30 35.01 35.54 -6.64
CA ARG A 30 35.69 34.52 -7.44
C ARG A 30 35.02 34.32 -8.80
N ASP A 31 33.70 34.21 -8.83
CA ASP A 31 32.93 34.05 -10.08
C ASP A 31 33.17 35.22 -11.05
N ASN A 32 33.20 36.45 -10.54
CA ASN A 32 33.55 37.62 -11.36
C ASN A 32 34.99 37.62 -11.87
N LEU A 33 35.95 37.16 -11.06
CA LEU A 33 37.33 37.01 -11.52
C LEU A 33 37.45 35.94 -12.61
N GLU A 34 36.70 34.83 -12.50
CA GLU A 34 36.63 33.79 -13.54
C GLU A 34 36.04 34.35 -14.84
N LYS A 35 34.92 35.09 -14.77
CA LYS A 35 34.30 35.79 -15.92
C LYS A 35 35.26 36.81 -16.55
N ALA A 36 35.98 37.59 -15.74
CA ALA A 36 36.95 38.56 -16.22
C ALA A 36 38.15 37.88 -16.90
N SER A 37 38.65 36.78 -16.33
CA SER A 37 39.72 35.97 -16.93
C SER A 37 39.29 35.43 -18.30
N TYR A 38 38.07 34.89 -18.40
CA TYR A 38 37.50 34.43 -19.67
C TYR A 38 37.40 35.55 -20.71
N ASN A 39 36.95 36.73 -20.31
CA ASN A 39 36.86 37.90 -21.18
C ASN A 39 38.25 38.33 -21.67
N ILE A 40 39.26 38.35 -20.79
CA ILE A 40 40.65 38.65 -21.13
C ILE A 40 41.20 37.62 -22.13
N ASP A 41 41.03 36.34 -21.88
CA ASP A 41 41.49 35.27 -22.79
C ASP A 41 40.82 35.38 -24.16
N THR A 42 39.52 35.71 -24.20
CA THR A 42 38.77 35.93 -25.44
C THR A 42 39.31 37.13 -26.22
N MET A 43 39.64 38.22 -25.52
CA MET A 43 40.26 39.41 -26.12
C MET A 43 41.67 39.11 -26.64
N LEU A 44 42.51 38.42 -25.85
CA LEU A 44 43.86 38.02 -26.21
C LEU A 44 43.86 37.15 -27.47
N ASN A 45 43.02 36.11 -27.50
CA ASN A 45 42.87 35.24 -28.67
C ASN A 45 42.48 36.03 -29.94
N ASN A 46 41.57 37.01 -29.81
CA ASN A 46 41.18 37.86 -30.93
C ASN A 46 42.34 38.76 -31.42
N VAL A 47 43.11 39.34 -30.49
CA VAL A 47 44.29 40.15 -30.82
C VAL A 47 45.35 39.30 -31.50
N ASP A 48 45.61 38.09 -31.01
CA ASP A 48 46.58 37.16 -31.60
C ASP A 48 46.17 36.73 -33.02
N GLN A 49 44.88 36.46 -33.24
CA GLN A 49 44.35 36.19 -34.58
C GLN A 49 44.57 37.39 -35.52
N GLN A 50 44.31 38.61 -35.05
CA GLN A 50 44.58 39.81 -35.84
C GLN A 50 46.07 40.00 -36.14
N ILE A 51 46.96 39.75 -35.17
CA ILE A 51 48.42 39.83 -35.36
C ILE A 51 48.88 38.77 -36.38
N ALA A 52 48.39 37.54 -36.26
CA ALA A 52 48.73 36.46 -37.19
C ALA A 52 48.33 36.81 -38.63
N MET A 53 47.11 37.30 -38.83
CA MET A 53 46.65 37.75 -40.16
C MET A 53 47.46 38.93 -40.69
N LYS A 54 47.77 39.93 -39.85
CA LYS A 54 48.61 41.07 -40.27
C LYS A 54 50.02 40.62 -40.68
N LYS A 55 50.63 39.68 -39.94
CA LYS A 55 51.93 39.09 -40.29
C LYS A 55 51.86 38.35 -41.63
N GLU A 56 50.81 37.56 -41.84
CA GLU A 56 50.60 36.83 -43.09
C GLU A 56 50.41 37.79 -44.28
N LEU A 57 49.56 38.81 -44.13
CA LEU A 57 49.33 39.84 -45.15
C LEU A 57 50.62 40.59 -45.49
N LEU A 58 51.40 40.98 -44.48
CA LEU A 58 52.70 41.64 -44.67
C LEU A 58 53.69 40.75 -45.42
N SER A 59 53.72 39.45 -45.10
CA SER A 59 54.56 38.46 -45.80
C SER A 59 54.20 38.37 -47.29
N GLN A 60 52.91 38.30 -47.61
CA GLN A 60 52.44 38.25 -49.00
C GLN A 60 52.74 39.54 -49.76
N LEU A 61 52.53 40.70 -49.13
CA LEU A 61 52.89 42.00 -49.73
C LEU A 61 54.39 42.11 -50.00
N ARG A 62 55.24 41.59 -49.10
CA ARG A 62 56.69 41.52 -49.30
C ARG A 62 57.07 40.59 -50.45
N GLN A 63 56.47 39.40 -50.55
CA GLN A 63 56.69 38.49 -51.67
C GLN A 63 56.30 39.14 -53.01
N ARG A 64 55.17 39.87 -53.04
CA ARG A 64 54.73 40.63 -54.21
C ARG A 64 55.74 41.71 -54.62
N ARG A 65 56.27 42.48 -53.65
CA ARG A 65 57.29 43.51 -53.90
C ARG A 65 58.58 42.91 -54.49
N ASN A 66 58.98 41.73 -54.05
CA ASN A 66 60.22 41.10 -54.48
C ASN A 66 60.11 40.41 -55.86
N ASN A 67 58.90 40.05 -56.31
CA ASN A 67 58.65 39.37 -57.58
C ASN A 67 58.31 40.33 -58.75
N SER A 68 58.65 41.61 -58.64
CA SER A 68 58.25 42.69 -59.56
C SER A 68 58.87 42.65 -60.98
N HIS A 69 59.45 41.52 -61.44
CA HIS A 69 60.09 41.37 -62.74
C HIS A 69 59.64 40.10 -63.50
N GLN A 70 58.33 39.91 -63.71
CA GLN A 70 57.77 39.11 -64.82
C GLN A 70 56.23 39.26 -64.88
N PHE A 71 55.74 40.09 -65.79
CA PHE A 71 54.30 40.32 -66.00
C PHE A 71 53.70 39.32 -67.00
N LYS A 72 52.71 38.50 -66.58
CA LYS A 72 51.58 37.97 -67.39
C LYS A 72 50.72 36.93 -66.63
N LYS A 73 49.38 37.09 -66.70
CA LYS A 73 48.25 36.19 -66.35
C LYS A 73 48.18 35.50 -64.97
N ARG A 74 49.29 35.32 -64.22
CA ARG A 74 49.28 34.81 -62.83
C ARG A 74 48.78 35.84 -61.80
N ASP A 75 48.80 37.13 -62.14
CA ASP A 75 48.49 38.23 -61.22
C ASP A 75 47.01 38.29 -60.78
N LEU A 76 46.07 37.94 -61.66
CA LEU A 76 44.62 37.98 -61.36
C LEU A 76 44.18 36.98 -60.27
N TYR A 77 44.84 35.81 -60.20
CA TYR A 77 44.56 34.81 -59.16
C TYR A 77 45.16 35.22 -57.81
N HIS A 78 46.36 35.81 -57.81
CA HIS A 78 47.01 36.32 -56.61
C HIS A 78 46.31 37.57 -56.04
N ASP A 79 45.78 38.45 -56.90
CA ASP A 79 44.98 39.60 -56.46
C ASP A 79 43.66 39.18 -55.83
N LYS A 80 42.97 38.18 -56.40
CA LYS A 80 41.73 37.65 -55.81
C LYS A 80 41.96 36.95 -54.46
N ILE A 81 43.10 36.29 -54.28
CA ILE A 81 43.50 35.70 -52.99
C ILE A 81 43.79 36.78 -51.95
N LEU A 82 44.53 37.82 -52.32
CA LEU A 82 44.87 38.92 -51.43
C LEU A 82 43.61 39.69 -51.02
N GLU A 83 42.71 39.95 -51.97
CA GLU A 83 41.41 40.59 -51.76
C GLU A 83 40.51 39.76 -50.85
N ASN A 84 40.41 38.44 -51.06
CA ASN A 84 39.67 37.55 -50.16
C ASN A 84 40.24 37.56 -48.74
N LYS A 85 41.56 37.55 -48.57
CA LYS A 85 42.20 37.62 -47.24
C LYS A 85 42.05 38.98 -46.58
N LEU A 86 42.08 40.07 -47.35
CA LEU A 86 41.76 41.41 -46.88
C LEU A 86 40.33 41.47 -46.36
N ASN A 87 39.37 40.89 -47.09
CA ASN A 87 37.98 40.81 -46.67
C ASN A 87 37.84 39.97 -45.38
N SER A 88 38.49 38.81 -45.29
CA SER A 88 38.49 38.00 -44.07
C SER A 88 39.12 38.73 -42.87
N ALA A 89 40.22 39.48 -43.09
CA ALA A 89 40.86 40.26 -42.04
C ALA A 89 39.99 41.43 -41.57
N GLN A 90 39.26 42.07 -42.50
CA GLN A 90 38.28 43.10 -42.18
C GLN A 90 37.08 42.55 -41.41
N GLU A 91 36.60 41.35 -41.75
CA GLU A 91 35.51 40.69 -41.02
C GLU A 91 35.91 40.35 -39.57
N ILE A 92 37.11 39.80 -39.37
CA ILE A 92 37.63 39.50 -38.02
C ILE A 92 37.88 40.78 -37.22
N SER A 93 38.38 41.84 -37.86
CA SER A 93 38.59 43.14 -37.20
C SER A 93 37.28 43.86 -36.84
N LYS A 94 36.17 43.55 -37.51
CA LYS A 94 34.84 44.14 -37.25
C LYS A 94 33.97 43.26 -36.33
N LYS A 95 34.45 42.08 -35.94
CA LYS A 95 33.69 41.15 -35.12
C LYS A 95 33.52 41.70 -33.70
N ASN A 96 32.28 41.92 -33.28
CA ASN A 96 31.97 42.24 -31.89
C ASN A 96 32.32 41.03 -31.00
N LEU A 97 33.05 41.28 -29.92
CA LEU A 97 33.38 40.26 -28.92
C LEU A 97 32.19 40.06 -28.00
N ASN A 98 31.71 38.83 -27.89
CA ASN A 98 30.71 38.46 -26.90
C ASN A 98 31.42 38.24 -25.57
N LEU A 99 31.51 39.30 -24.77
CA LEU A 99 32.05 39.25 -23.41
C LEU A 99 30.93 38.92 -22.42
N ILE A 100 31.27 38.19 -21.36
CA ILE A 100 30.35 37.91 -20.25
C ILE A 100 30.24 39.16 -19.38
N GLU A 101 29.02 39.56 -19.04
CA GLU A 101 28.77 40.68 -18.13
C GLU A 101 29.27 40.34 -16.72
N LEU A 102 29.95 41.29 -16.08
CA LEU A 102 30.44 41.15 -14.71
C LEU A 102 29.37 41.66 -13.74
N ASP A 103 29.09 40.87 -12.71
CA ASP A 103 28.11 41.28 -11.70
C ASP A 103 28.68 42.39 -10.81
N LYS A 104 27.86 43.31 -10.33
CA LYS A 104 28.31 44.30 -9.35
C LYS A 104 28.39 43.65 -7.96
N VAL A 105 29.60 43.31 -7.49
CA VAL A 105 29.80 42.82 -6.11
C VAL A 105 29.74 44.03 -5.17
N THR A 106 28.69 44.12 -4.36
CA THR A 106 28.67 45.04 -3.22
C THR A 106 29.63 44.53 -2.17
N THR A 107 30.73 45.23 -1.93
CA THR A 107 31.68 44.91 -0.86
C THR A 107 31.13 45.35 0.50
N ILE A 108 31.71 44.83 1.58
CA ILE A 108 31.45 45.35 2.93
C ILE A 108 31.90 46.81 2.97
N ASP A 109 31.04 47.69 3.51
CA ASP A 109 31.37 49.09 3.78
C ASP A 109 32.18 49.16 5.08
N ILE A 110 33.51 49.10 4.93
CA ILE A 110 34.47 49.09 6.05
C ILE A 110 34.51 50.46 6.75
N ASP A 111 34.02 51.52 6.11
CA ASP A 111 34.00 52.87 6.65
C ASP A 111 32.81 53.11 7.60
N ARG A 112 31.86 52.17 7.67
CA ARG A 112 30.75 52.20 8.61
C ARG A 112 31.23 51.79 10.02
N GLU A 113 30.91 52.58 11.04
CA GLU A 113 31.35 52.34 12.43
C GLU A 113 30.95 50.96 13.00
N ASP A 114 29.87 50.38 12.48
CA ASP A 114 29.33 49.08 12.89
C ASP A 114 29.54 47.97 11.84
N PHE A 115 30.53 48.10 10.93
CA PHE A 115 30.77 47.11 9.86
C PHE A 115 31.01 45.69 10.39
N ASP A 116 31.62 45.56 11.58
CA ASP A 116 31.86 44.27 12.24
C ASP A 116 30.68 43.80 13.11
N SER A 117 29.58 44.55 13.11
CA SER A 117 28.42 44.22 13.91
C SER A 117 27.56 43.12 13.29
N ILE A 118 26.86 42.39 14.15
CA ILE A 118 25.87 41.39 13.74
C ILE A 118 24.69 42.05 13.00
N GLN A 119 24.35 43.27 13.40
CA GLN A 119 23.23 44.01 12.83
C GLN A 119 23.53 44.40 11.38
N TYR A 120 24.74 44.91 11.13
CA TYR A 120 25.25 45.15 9.79
C TYR A 120 25.22 43.88 8.92
N ASN A 121 25.73 42.74 9.44
CA ASN A 121 25.75 41.48 8.69
C ASN A 121 24.34 40.97 8.34
N ARG A 122 23.35 41.18 9.22
CA ARG A 122 21.95 40.79 8.96
C ARG A 122 21.28 41.72 7.95
N GLU A 123 21.51 43.03 8.06
CA GLU A 123 21.06 44.01 7.07
C GLU A 123 21.65 43.69 5.70
N PHE A 124 22.96 43.43 5.65
CA PHE A 124 23.67 43.06 4.44
C PHE A 124 23.13 41.75 3.83
N ALA A 125 22.90 40.74 4.66
CA ALA A 125 22.31 39.47 4.23
C ALA A 125 20.90 39.63 3.66
N GLN A 126 20.04 40.44 4.30
CA GLN A 126 18.69 40.72 3.80
C GLN A 126 18.72 41.45 2.46
N LEU A 127 19.55 42.48 2.32
CA LEU A 127 19.71 43.24 1.07
C LEU A 127 20.24 42.36 -0.07
N ASN A 128 21.06 41.36 0.24
CA ASN A 128 21.71 40.47 -0.73
C ASN A 128 21.06 39.08 -0.85
N SER A 129 19.88 38.88 -0.25
CA SER A 129 19.13 37.61 -0.24
C SER A 129 19.94 36.40 0.27
N ILE A 130 20.81 36.61 1.25
CA ILE A 130 21.62 35.57 1.90
C ILE A 130 20.80 34.93 3.02
N ASN A 131 20.62 33.60 2.97
CA ASN A 131 19.86 32.87 3.99
C ASN A 131 20.69 32.67 5.27
N LEU A 132 20.21 33.26 6.38
CA LEU A 132 20.81 33.15 7.72
C LEU A 132 20.00 32.27 8.70
N ASP A 133 18.98 31.55 8.24
CA ASP A 133 18.09 30.78 9.13
C ASP A 133 18.80 29.60 9.80
N SER A 134 19.70 28.93 9.06
CA SER A 134 20.49 27.80 9.56
C SER A 134 21.98 27.98 9.30
N PRO A 135 22.66 28.91 10.00
CA PRO A 135 24.01 29.32 9.64
C PRO A 135 25.02 28.17 9.58
N PHE A 136 24.95 27.27 10.57
CA PHE A 136 25.84 26.12 10.65
C PHE A 136 25.63 25.12 9.49
N LEU A 137 24.39 24.93 9.03
CA LEU A 137 24.11 24.05 7.88
C LEU A 137 24.59 24.67 6.57
N THR A 138 24.41 25.97 6.39
CA THR A 138 24.85 26.71 5.19
C THR A 138 26.38 26.75 5.05
N LEU A 139 27.11 26.63 6.17
CA LEU A 139 28.57 26.58 6.15
C LEU A 139 29.11 25.24 5.60
N TYR A 140 28.42 24.13 5.83
CA TYR A 140 28.79 22.82 5.30
C TYR A 140 28.77 22.80 3.76
N SER A 141 29.63 21.96 3.19
CA SER A 141 29.54 21.59 1.77
C SER A 141 28.25 20.83 1.47
N LYS A 142 27.80 20.83 0.20
CA LYS A 142 26.61 20.06 -0.21
C LYS A 142 26.71 18.57 0.17
N THR A 143 27.89 17.98 0.05
CA THR A 143 28.14 16.58 0.42
C THR A 143 27.98 16.33 1.92
N GLU A 144 28.46 17.26 2.76
CA GLU A 144 28.30 17.18 4.21
C GLU A 144 26.84 17.38 4.63
N GLN A 145 26.12 18.30 3.99
CA GLN A 145 24.68 18.48 4.23
C GLN A 145 23.90 17.19 3.93
N VAL A 146 24.18 16.52 2.80
CA VAL A 146 23.56 15.23 2.44
C VAL A 146 23.91 14.14 3.46
N LYS A 147 25.18 14.08 3.89
CA LYS A 147 25.63 13.10 4.88
C LYS A 147 24.93 13.29 6.23
N ILE A 148 24.84 14.53 6.71
CA ILE A 148 24.14 14.86 7.96
C ILE A 148 22.65 14.56 7.83
N ALA A 149 22.02 14.93 6.72
CA ALA A 149 20.62 14.63 6.48
C ALA A 149 20.34 13.11 6.53
N ASN A 150 21.15 12.30 5.85
CA ASN A 150 21.02 10.84 5.88
C ASN A 150 21.23 10.27 7.29
N GLN A 151 22.19 10.80 8.05
CA GLN A 151 22.41 10.40 9.44
C GLN A 151 21.20 10.73 10.32
N VAL A 152 20.60 11.91 10.17
CA VAL A 152 19.40 12.32 10.90
C VAL A 152 18.22 11.43 10.53
N VAL A 153 17.99 11.19 9.24
CA VAL A 153 16.92 10.29 8.77
C VAL A 153 17.05 8.90 9.37
N GLN A 154 18.24 8.32 9.33
CA GLN A 154 18.50 6.99 9.88
C GLN A 154 18.42 6.95 11.40
N GLN A 155 19.02 7.93 12.09
CA GLN A 155 19.06 7.97 13.55
C GLN A 155 17.64 8.12 14.11
N PHE A 156 16.89 9.09 13.60
CA PHE A 156 15.52 9.32 14.05
C PHE A 156 14.51 8.36 13.43
N ASP A 157 14.88 7.53 12.45
CA ASP A 157 13.96 6.66 11.71
C ASP A 157 12.82 7.49 11.07
N LEU A 158 13.17 8.54 10.33
CA LEU A 158 12.19 9.39 9.64
C LEU A 158 11.62 8.67 8.40
N LEU A 159 10.37 8.99 8.05
CA LEU A 159 9.75 8.46 6.83
C LEU A 159 10.44 9.09 5.61
N GLU A 160 10.85 8.27 4.65
CA GLU A 160 11.43 8.65 3.36
C GLU A 160 10.38 8.70 2.23
N LEU A 161 9.09 8.71 2.60
CA LEU A 161 7.98 8.79 1.65
C LEU A 161 7.86 10.19 1.03
N ASP A 162 7.69 10.23 -0.29
CA ASP A 162 7.47 11.42 -1.11
C ASP A 162 6.00 11.57 -1.53
N ASP A 163 5.68 12.71 -2.15
CA ASP A 163 4.30 13.02 -2.61
C ASP A 163 3.77 12.00 -3.63
N MET A 164 4.66 11.41 -4.44
CA MET A 164 4.28 10.42 -5.45
C MET A 164 3.90 9.08 -4.82
N ASP A 165 4.51 8.71 -3.69
CA ASP A 165 4.09 7.53 -2.92
C ASP A 165 2.65 7.67 -2.43
N TYR A 166 2.33 8.83 -1.83
CA TYR A 166 0.99 9.12 -1.33
C TYR A 166 -0.02 9.20 -2.46
N LEU A 167 0.35 9.81 -3.59
CA LEU A 167 -0.47 9.84 -4.79
C LEU A 167 -0.76 8.43 -5.31
N PHE A 168 0.26 7.56 -5.37
CA PHE A 168 0.09 6.18 -5.81
C PHE A 168 -0.85 5.41 -4.88
N ALA A 169 -0.65 5.50 -3.56
CA ALA A 169 -1.51 4.85 -2.58
C ALA A 169 -2.96 5.32 -2.66
N THR A 170 -3.16 6.63 -2.82
CA THR A 170 -4.48 7.24 -3.03
C THR A 170 -5.11 6.72 -4.32
N ALA A 171 -4.38 6.73 -5.44
CA ALA A 171 -4.85 6.23 -6.72
C ALA A 171 -5.25 4.74 -6.66
N ALA A 172 -4.46 3.90 -5.98
CA ALA A 172 -4.79 2.50 -5.75
C ALA A 172 -6.12 2.33 -4.98
N GLY A 173 -6.32 3.14 -3.92
CA GLY A 173 -7.58 3.19 -3.17
C GLY A 173 -8.77 3.65 -4.02
N VAL A 174 -8.56 4.67 -4.87
CA VAL A 174 -9.57 5.16 -5.83
C VAL A 174 -9.97 4.06 -6.82
N ILE A 175 -8.98 3.36 -7.41
CA ILE A 175 -9.22 2.26 -8.36
C ILE A 175 -10.07 1.17 -7.70
N ALA A 176 -9.70 0.73 -6.50
CA ALA A 176 -10.48 -0.26 -5.76
C ALA A 176 -11.89 0.24 -5.43
N GLY A 177 -12.05 1.52 -5.09
CA GLY A 177 -13.34 2.15 -4.84
C GLY A 177 -14.24 2.09 -6.08
N PHE A 178 -13.70 2.43 -7.26
CA PHE A 178 -14.44 2.29 -8.52
C PHE A 178 -14.82 0.84 -8.83
N VAL A 179 -13.92 -0.11 -8.59
CA VAL A 179 -14.21 -1.54 -8.78
C VAL A 179 -15.36 -1.97 -7.87
N ASP A 180 -15.35 -1.54 -6.61
CA ASP A 180 -16.41 -1.87 -5.66
C ASP A 180 -17.76 -1.26 -6.06
N VAL A 181 -17.79 0.03 -6.40
CA VAL A 181 -19.02 0.72 -6.83
C VAL A 181 -19.64 0.08 -8.07
N MET A 182 -18.80 -0.27 -9.06
CA MET A 182 -19.28 -0.78 -10.35
C MET A 182 -19.61 -2.27 -10.33
N TYR A 183 -18.81 -3.07 -9.61
CA TYR A 183 -18.89 -4.54 -9.68
C TYR A 183 -19.22 -5.20 -8.34
N GLY A 184 -18.86 -4.62 -7.20
CA GLY A 184 -19.24 -5.12 -5.86
C GLY A 184 -20.70 -4.78 -5.55
N GLY A 185 -20.95 -3.49 -5.31
CA GLY A 185 -22.29 -2.97 -5.16
C GLY A 185 -23.00 -3.40 -3.87
N THR A 186 -24.33 -3.42 -3.93
CA THR A 186 -25.16 -3.84 -2.79
C THR A 186 -25.29 -5.35 -2.79
N ILE A 187 -24.94 -5.99 -1.67
CA ILE A 187 -25.11 -7.43 -1.49
C ILE A 187 -26.59 -7.78 -1.57
N ALA A 188 -26.93 -8.65 -2.53
CA ALA A 188 -28.29 -9.12 -2.72
C ALA A 188 -28.49 -10.47 -2.02
N LYS A 189 -29.74 -10.95 -2.00
CA LYS A 189 -30.12 -12.34 -1.63
C LYS A 189 -30.54 -13.14 -2.88
N GLY A 190 -30.38 -14.45 -2.86
CA GLY A 190 -30.98 -15.34 -3.86
C GLY A 190 -30.40 -15.17 -5.26
N LYS A 191 -31.26 -15.06 -6.29
CA LYS A 191 -30.87 -14.99 -7.70
C LYS A 191 -30.39 -13.60 -8.15
N ASP A 192 -30.50 -12.61 -7.27
CA ASP A 192 -30.28 -11.20 -7.61
C ASP A 192 -28.81 -10.77 -7.44
N ALA A 193 -27.91 -11.70 -7.13
CA ALA A 193 -26.47 -11.45 -7.10
C ALA A 193 -25.96 -10.99 -8.48
N LYS A 194 -25.17 -9.92 -8.49
CA LYS A 194 -24.58 -9.32 -9.69
C LYS A 194 -23.07 -9.12 -9.50
N GLY A 195 -22.39 -8.78 -10.59
CA GLY A 195 -20.97 -8.41 -10.58
C GLY A 195 -20.07 -9.44 -9.87
N LEU A 196 -19.24 -8.96 -8.94
CA LEU A 196 -18.28 -9.74 -8.16
C LEU A 196 -18.97 -10.82 -7.33
N GLN A 197 -20.14 -10.53 -6.74
CA GLN A 197 -20.87 -11.51 -5.92
C GLN A 197 -21.21 -12.75 -6.74
N LYS A 198 -21.69 -12.56 -7.97
CA LYS A 198 -22.03 -13.67 -8.87
C LYS A 198 -20.79 -14.45 -9.35
N ILE A 199 -19.65 -13.77 -9.50
CA ILE A 199 -18.38 -14.41 -9.86
C ILE A 199 -17.90 -15.30 -8.72
N VAL A 200 -17.95 -14.80 -7.48
CA VAL A 200 -17.58 -15.58 -6.29
C VAL A 200 -18.53 -16.75 -6.10
N ASP A 201 -19.84 -16.53 -6.21
CA ASP A 201 -20.84 -17.61 -6.12
C ASP A 201 -20.50 -18.76 -7.08
N LYS A 202 -20.26 -18.46 -8.37
CA LYS A 202 -19.86 -19.47 -9.37
C LYS A 202 -18.53 -20.16 -9.02
N SER A 203 -17.55 -19.40 -8.53
CA SER A 203 -16.26 -19.95 -8.12
C SER A 203 -16.43 -20.93 -6.96
N THR A 204 -17.25 -20.58 -5.96
CA THR A 204 -17.61 -21.46 -4.85
C THR A 204 -18.36 -22.69 -5.33
N GLU A 205 -19.35 -22.56 -6.22
CA GLU A 205 -20.05 -23.71 -6.81
C GLU A 205 -19.09 -24.68 -7.52
N GLU A 206 -18.14 -24.16 -8.29
CA GLU A 206 -17.11 -24.97 -8.96
C GLU A 206 -16.16 -25.65 -7.96
N LEU A 207 -15.83 -24.96 -6.87
CA LEU A 207 -15.03 -25.52 -5.78
C LEU A 207 -15.75 -26.69 -5.10
N VAL A 208 -17.04 -26.56 -4.79
CA VAL A 208 -17.86 -27.64 -4.20
C VAL A 208 -17.96 -28.84 -5.16
N LYS A 209 -18.21 -28.59 -6.45
CA LYS A 209 -18.23 -29.66 -7.48
C LYS A 209 -16.91 -30.40 -7.55
N LYS A 210 -15.79 -29.67 -7.56
CA LYS A 210 -14.44 -30.26 -7.58
C LYS A 210 -14.19 -31.08 -6.31
N TYR A 211 -14.53 -30.56 -5.14
CA TYR A 211 -14.34 -31.26 -3.88
C TYR A 211 -15.12 -32.59 -3.85
N ALA A 212 -16.43 -32.55 -4.14
CA ALA A 212 -17.26 -33.75 -4.21
C ALA A 212 -16.75 -34.78 -5.23
N LEU A 213 -16.25 -34.30 -6.38
CA LEU A 213 -15.62 -35.14 -7.39
C LEU A 213 -14.35 -35.83 -6.88
N HIS A 214 -13.48 -35.08 -6.21
CA HIS A 214 -12.24 -35.59 -5.65
C HIS A 214 -12.52 -36.64 -4.57
N GLU A 215 -13.48 -36.39 -3.70
CA GLU A 215 -13.90 -37.33 -2.67
C GLU A 215 -14.49 -38.62 -3.27
N LYS A 216 -15.39 -38.50 -4.25
CA LYS A 216 -15.95 -39.66 -4.96
C LYS A 216 -14.89 -40.52 -5.62
N ILE A 217 -13.85 -39.90 -6.19
CA ILE A 217 -12.72 -40.62 -6.78
C ILE A 217 -11.87 -41.29 -5.68
N ALA A 218 -11.64 -40.61 -4.55
CA ALA A 218 -10.91 -41.18 -3.42
C ALA A 218 -11.62 -42.40 -2.82
N GLU A 219 -12.95 -42.33 -2.68
CA GLU A 219 -13.78 -43.44 -2.20
C GLU A 219 -13.71 -44.65 -3.15
N LEU A 220 -13.86 -44.43 -4.46
CA LEU A 220 -13.70 -45.47 -5.48
C LEU A 220 -12.29 -46.09 -5.46
N ASN A 221 -11.25 -45.27 -5.24
CA ASN A 221 -9.88 -45.78 -5.11
C ASN A 221 -9.69 -46.62 -3.83
N LYS A 222 -10.35 -46.26 -2.73
CA LYS A 222 -10.35 -47.06 -1.50
C LYS A 222 -11.05 -48.41 -1.72
N GLN A 223 -12.22 -48.40 -2.38
CA GLN A 223 -12.93 -49.62 -2.76
C GLN A 223 -12.09 -50.53 -3.67
N LYS A 224 -11.36 -49.94 -4.63
CA LYS A 224 -10.42 -50.65 -5.51
C LYS A 224 -9.32 -51.36 -4.71
N LYS A 225 -8.74 -50.70 -3.70
CA LYS A 225 -7.68 -51.29 -2.85
C LYS A 225 -8.20 -52.44 -1.99
N ASN A 226 -9.47 -52.40 -1.58
CA ASN A 226 -10.07 -53.41 -0.69
C ASN A 226 -10.68 -54.61 -1.44
N THR A 227 -10.62 -54.62 -2.78
CA THR A 227 -11.25 -55.66 -3.62
C THR A 227 -10.21 -56.50 -4.35
N ASN A 228 -10.31 -57.83 -4.24
CA ASN A 228 -9.38 -58.77 -4.90
C ASN A 228 -9.86 -59.27 -6.28
N SER A 229 -11.07 -58.87 -6.72
CA SER A 229 -11.66 -59.30 -7.99
C SER A 229 -11.27 -58.36 -9.14
N GLN A 230 -10.59 -58.90 -10.16
CA GLN A 230 -10.17 -58.15 -11.35
C GLN A 230 -11.35 -57.47 -12.07
N LYS A 231 -12.48 -58.17 -12.22
CA LYS A 231 -13.71 -57.62 -12.82
C LYS A 231 -14.24 -56.39 -12.07
N SER A 232 -14.12 -56.40 -10.75
CA SER A 232 -14.55 -55.28 -9.91
C SER A 232 -13.59 -54.10 -10.02
N ILE A 233 -12.28 -54.38 -10.07
CA ILE A 233 -11.23 -53.37 -10.32
C ILE A 233 -11.44 -52.69 -11.67
N ASP A 234 -11.73 -53.45 -12.73
CA ASP A 234 -11.96 -52.92 -14.08
C ASP A 234 -13.22 -52.06 -14.15
N ASN A 235 -14.31 -52.48 -13.48
CA ASN A 235 -15.52 -51.69 -13.36
C ASN A 235 -15.29 -50.37 -12.60
N ILE A 236 -14.50 -50.38 -11.52
CA ILE A 236 -14.14 -49.17 -10.79
C ILE A 236 -13.29 -48.24 -11.65
N ASN A 237 -12.28 -48.78 -12.35
CA ASN A 237 -11.45 -48.00 -13.28
C ASN A 237 -12.30 -47.36 -14.39
N LYS A 238 -13.29 -48.08 -14.92
CA LYS A 238 -14.24 -47.55 -15.90
C LYS A 238 -15.06 -46.39 -15.33
N LYS A 239 -15.64 -46.55 -14.12
CA LYS A 239 -16.37 -45.48 -13.42
C LYS A 239 -15.50 -44.24 -13.17
N ILE A 240 -14.27 -44.41 -12.70
CA ILE A 240 -13.33 -43.30 -12.49
C ILE A 240 -13.02 -42.60 -13.82
N LYS A 241 -12.81 -43.36 -14.90
CA LYS A 241 -12.54 -42.80 -16.23
C LYS A 241 -13.74 -42.02 -16.79
N GLU A 242 -14.96 -42.52 -16.60
CA GLU A 242 -16.20 -41.84 -16.98
C GLU A 242 -16.39 -40.55 -16.17
N ILE A 243 -16.19 -40.60 -14.86
CA ILE A 243 -16.27 -39.45 -13.96
C ILE A 243 -15.24 -38.37 -14.34
N LYS A 244 -14.00 -38.76 -14.65
CA LYS A 244 -12.95 -37.83 -15.12
C LYS A 244 -13.25 -37.25 -16.50
N ARG A 245 -13.84 -38.03 -17.41
CA ARG A 245 -14.25 -37.58 -18.75
C ARG A 245 -15.43 -36.61 -18.69
N ASN A 246 -16.40 -36.86 -17.81
CA ASN A 246 -17.61 -36.04 -17.65
C ASN A 246 -17.46 -34.91 -16.61
N LYS A 247 -16.21 -34.52 -16.27
CA LYS A 247 -15.90 -33.51 -15.24
C LYS A 247 -16.64 -32.17 -15.46
N THR A 248 -16.97 -31.84 -16.70
CA THR A 248 -17.66 -30.59 -17.08
C THR A 248 -19.17 -30.61 -16.87
N ASN A 249 -19.81 -31.78 -16.67
CA ASN A 249 -21.27 -31.94 -16.60
C ASN A 249 -21.79 -32.26 -15.18
N ILE A 250 -21.01 -32.01 -14.14
CA ILE A 250 -21.42 -32.31 -12.77
C ILE A 250 -22.40 -31.25 -12.27
N ASN A 251 -23.60 -31.70 -11.89
CA ASN A 251 -24.64 -30.84 -11.34
C ASN A 251 -24.33 -30.49 -9.87
N LEU A 252 -24.30 -29.19 -9.55
CA LEU A 252 -24.09 -28.69 -8.19
C LEU A 252 -25.00 -29.36 -7.16
N LYS A 253 -26.30 -29.51 -7.44
CA LYS A 253 -27.25 -30.12 -6.50
C LYS A 253 -26.87 -31.56 -6.16
N SER A 254 -26.36 -32.29 -7.14
CA SER A 254 -25.91 -33.67 -6.93
C SER A 254 -24.62 -33.74 -6.11
N SER A 255 -23.73 -32.76 -6.27
CA SER A 255 -22.50 -32.65 -5.47
C SER A 255 -22.81 -32.31 -4.02
N ILE A 256 -23.67 -31.31 -3.78
CA ILE A 256 -24.11 -30.92 -2.43
C ILE A 256 -24.75 -32.13 -1.74
N LYS A 257 -25.74 -32.76 -2.39
CA LYS A 257 -26.42 -33.93 -1.82
C LYS A 257 -25.48 -35.10 -1.54
N TYR A 258 -24.46 -35.31 -2.37
CA TYR A 258 -23.45 -36.34 -2.13
C TYR A 258 -22.67 -36.05 -0.86
N LEU A 259 -22.22 -34.80 -0.67
CA LEU A 259 -21.49 -34.37 0.52
C LEU A 259 -22.37 -34.41 1.78
N GLU A 260 -23.60 -33.87 1.73
CA GLU A 260 -24.57 -33.91 2.83
C GLU A 260 -24.83 -35.35 3.31
N ASN A 261 -24.96 -36.31 2.39
CA ASN A 261 -25.20 -37.72 2.74
C ASN A 261 -23.97 -38.43 3.31
N ASN A 262 -22.77 -38.03 2.89
CA ASN A 262 -21.53 -38.68 3.29
C ASN A 262 -20.97 -38.13 4.60
N HIS A 263 -21.29 -36.88 4.94
CA HIS A 263 -20.75 -36.15 6.09
C HIS A 263 -21.85 -35.75 7.06
N LEU A 264 -22.62 -36.74 7.54
CA LEU A 264 -23.73 -36.49 8.46
C LEU A 264 -23.22 -36.02 9.83
N VAL A 265 -23.78 -34.90 10.30
CA VAL A 265 -23.44 -34.28 11.58
C VAL A 265 -24.69 -33.94 12.39
N GLY A 266 -24.61 -34.16 13.69
CA GLY A 266 -25.74 -34.04 14.62
C GLY A 266 -26.12 -32.59 14.94
N TYR A 267 -25.17 -31.67 14.76
CA TYR A 267 -25.34 -30.24 14.99
C TYR A 267 -26.03 -29.47 13.84
N ASP A 268 -26.36 -30.15 12.74
CA ASP A 268 -27.07 -29.62 11.56
C ASP A 268 -28.61 -29.54 11.75
N THR A 269 -29.05 -29.23 12.98
CA THR A 269 -30.49 -29.17 13.27
C THR A 269 -31.07 -27.86 12.74
N ALA A 270 -31.88 -27.91 11.68
CA ALA A 270 -32.47 -26.72 11.05
C ALA A 270 -33.68 -26.11 11.82
N HIS A 271 -34.31 -26.88 12.71
CA HIS A 271 -35.51 -26.46 13.46
C HIS A 271 -35.39 -26.71 14.96
N SER A 272 -35.84 -25.75 15.76
CA SER A 272 -35.72 -25.74 17.23
C SER A 272 -36.83 -26.48 17.99
N LYS A 273 -37.63 -27.32 17.34
CA LYS A 273 -38.86 -27.90 17.93
C LYS A 273 -38.60 -28.63 19.27
N TYR A 274 -37.39 -29.16 19.46
CA TYR A 274 -36.99 -29.92 20.64
C TYR A 274 -35.85 -29.26 21.44
N ILE A 275 -35.55 -27.98 21.18
CA ILE A 275 -34.50 -27.22 21.87
C ILE A 275 -35.17 -26.07 22.62
N THR A 276 -35.55 -26.30 23.89
CA THR A 276 -36.40 -25.41 24.70
C THR A 276 -36.01 -23.93 24.63
N GLU A 277 -34.73 -23.61 24.74
CA GLU A 277 -34.22 -22.22 24.73
C GLU A 277 -34.25 -21.56 23.33
N MET A 278 -34.36 -22.36 22.28
CA MET A 278 -34.33 -21.92 20.87
C MET A 278 -35.70 -22.02 20.19
N ILE A 279 -36.75 -22.53 20.84
CA ILE A 279 -38.08 -22.73 20.26
C ILE A 279 -38.58 -21.45 19.58
N GLY A 280 -38.87 -21.54 18.28
CA GLY A 280 -39.36 -20.42 17.47
C GLY A 280 -38.31 -19.35 17.12
N LYS A 281 -37.06 -19.53 17.54
CA LYS A 281 -35.94 -18.59 17.33
C LYS A 281 -34.96 -19.08 16.26
N MET A 282 -34.84 -20.40 16.07
CA MET A 282 -34.02 -21.00 15.00
C MET A 282 -34.87 -21.49 13.83
N SER A 283 -34.39 -21.21 12.63
CA SER A 283 -35.00 -21.54 11.34
C SER A 283 -33.94 -21.90 10.30
N PRO A 284 -34.31 -22.51 9.16
CA PRO A 284 -33.35 -22.90 8.12
C PRO A 284 -32.49 -21.74 7.59
N ASP A 285 -32.95 -20.50 7.69
CA ASP A 285 -32.24 -19.31 7.22
C ASP A 285 -31.19 -18.77 8.21
N ASN A 286 -31.18 -19.18 9.48
CA ASN A 286 -30.22 -18.71 10.49
C ASN A 286 -29.49 -19.82 11.26
N HIS A 287 -29.85 -21.08 11.09
CA HIS A 287 -29.24 -22.16 11.88
C HIS A 287 -27.71 -22.27 11.65
N HIS A 288 -27.19 -22.04 10.44
CA HIS A 288 -25.74 -21.97 10.20
C HIS A 288 -25.05 -20.84 11.00
N LEU A 289 -25.75 -19.75 11.31
CA LEU A 289 -25.21 -18.68 12.15
C LEU A 289 -25.28 -19.03 13.64
N LEU A 290 -26.36 -19.67 14.07
CA LEU A 290 -26.59 -19.97 15.48
C LEU A 290 -25.84 -21.23 15.95
N SER A 291 -25.66 -22.21 15.08
CA SER A 291 -24.88 -23.42 15.38
C SER A 291 -23.39 -23.15 15.13
N ILE A 292 -22.61 -23.07 16.21
CA ILE A 292 -21.21 -22.60 16.16
C ILE A 292 -20.34 -23.52 15.29
N ALA A 293 -20.68 -24.80 15.22
CA ALA A 293 -19.97 -25.77 14.39
C ALA A 293 -20.02 -25.46 12.88
N HIS A 294 -20.99 -24.68 12.39
CA HIS A 294 -21.06 -24.27 10.98
C HIS A 294 -20.13 -23.09 10.63
N GLU A 295 -19.48 -22.48 11.62
CA GLU A 295 -18.54 -21.40 11.35
C GLU A 295 -17.27 -21.95 10.68
N PRO A 296 -16.86 -21.49 9.49
CA PRO A 296 -15.67 -21.98 8.80
C PRO A 296 -14.39 -21.39 9.42
N SER A 297 -14.15 -21.72 10.69
CA SER A 297 -13.03 -21.24 11.50
C SER A 297 -12.46 -22.37 12.36
N LEU A 298 -11.30 -22.11 12.97
CA LEU A 298 -10.70 -23.06 13.92
C LEU A 298 -11.63 -23.34 15.11
N LEU A 299 -12.38 -22.34 15.56
CA LEU A 299 -13.34 -22.52 16.64
C LEU A 299 -14.50 -23.44 16.20
N GLY A 300 -15.05 -23.18 15.01
CA GLY A 300 -16.10 -24.04 14.45
C GLY A 300 -15.64 -25.50 14.28
N LEU A 301 -14.39 -25.71 13.85
CA LEU A 301 -13.78 -27.05 13.76
C LEU A 301 -13.67 -27.72 15.14
N ILE A 302 -13.13 -27.03 16.14
CA ILE A 302 -12.99 -27.57 17.50
C ILE A 302 -14.35 -27.93 18.09
N VAL A 303 -15.34 -27.04 17.95
CA VAL A 303 -16.70 -27.26 18.43
C VAL A 303 -17.36 -28.41 17.65
N GLY A 304 -17.21 -28.46 16.33
CA GLY A 304 -17.74 -29.53 15.50
C GLY A 304 -17.17 -30.91 15.80
N ILE A 305 -15.88 -31.01 16.16
CA ILE A 305 -15.28 -32.25 16.63
C ILE A 305 -15.86 -32.64 17.99
N LYS A 306 -15.89 -31.71 18.96
CA LYS A 306 -16.47 -31.94 20.29
C LYS A 306 -17.91 -32.44 20.19
N ASP A 307 -18.72 -31.78 19.38
CA ASP A 307 -20.15 -32.02 19.25
C ASP A 307 -20.43 -33.40 18.63
N GLN A 308 -19.64 -33.82 17.64
CA GLN A 308 -19.71 -35.18 17.09
C GLN A 308 -19.29 -36.25 18.11
N LEU A 309 -18.19 -36.05 18.85
CA LEU A 309 -17.69 -37.01 19.85
C LEU A 309 -18.65 -37.19 21.04
N THR A 310 -19.39 -36.13 21.38
CA THR A 310 -20.28 -36.12 22.56
C THR A 310 -21.75 -36.33 22.21
N ASN A 311 -22.09 -36.44 20.92
CA ASN A 311 -23.48 -36.42 20.43
C ASN A 311 -24.28 -35.20 20.94
N THR A 312 -23.60 -34.05 21.04
CA THR A 312 -24.21 -32.78 21.43
C THR A 312 -24.14 -31.77 20.29
N SER A 313 -24.86 -30.67 20.42
CA SER A 313 -24.91 -29.56 19.49
C SER A 313 -24.78 -28.26 20.28
N THR A 314 -23.83 -27.41 19.89
CA THR A 314 -23.54 -26.15 20.56
C THR A 314 -24.12 -24.97 19.78
N PHE A 315 -25.07 -24.26 20.39
CA PHE A 315 -25.77 -23.14 19.77
C PHE A 315 -25.52 -21.82 20.52
N MET A 316 -25.61 -20.72 19.79
CA MET A 316 -25.71 -19.36 20.28
C MET A 316 -27.18 -18.95 20.32
N THR A 317 -27.70 -18.61 21.49
CA THR A 317 -29.08 -18.12 21.63
C THR A 317 -29.22 -16.70 21.12
N LYS A 318 -30.45 -16.26 20.88
CA LYS A 318 -30.72 -14.87 20.46
C LYS A 318 -30.41 -13.84 21.53
N GLU A 319 -30.33 -14.28 22.79
CA GLU A 319 -29.93 -13.49 23.94
C GLU A 319 -28.40 -13.45 24.13
N GLY A 320 -27.63 -14.07 23.23
CA GLY A 320 -26.16 -14.07 23.26
C GLY A 320 -25.55 -15.08 24.23
N LYS A 321 -26.31 -16.09 24.66
CA LYS A 321 -25.81 -17.19 25.52
C LYS A 321 -25.36 -18.37 24.68
N ILE A 322 -24.33 -19.07 25.11
CA ILE A 322 -23.92 -20.34 24.50
C ILE A 322 -24.60 -21.47 25.27
N ILE A 323 -25.26 -22.35 24.54
CA ILE A 323 -25.93 -23.53 25.07
C ILE A 323 -25.42 -24.79 24.39
N ASN A 324 -25.42 -25.90 25.10
CA ASN A 324 -25.08 -27.21 24.56
C ASN A 324 -26.23 -28.17 24.85
N VAL A 325 -26.74 -28.82 23.82
CA VAL A 325 -27.92 -29.69 23.90
C VAL A 325 -27.66 -31.01 23.20
N VAL A 326 -28.43 -32.04 23.52
CA VAL A 326 -28.34 -33.32 22.83
C VAL A 326 -28.74 -33.15 21.36
N SER A 327 -27.91 -33.67 20.45
CA SER A 327 -28.15 -33.56 19.01
C SER A 327 -29.45 -34.23 18.59
N GLN A 328 -30.21 -33.58 17.71
CA GLN A 328 -31.44 -34.13 17.15
C GLN A 328 -31.19 -34.89 15.84
N ASN A 329 -30.15 -34.50 15.10
CA ASN A 329 -29.73 -35.18 13.89
C ASN A 329 -28.74 -36.30 14.20
N LYS A 330 -28.62 -37.24 13.26
CA LYS A 330 -27.71 -38.38 13.35
C LYS A 330 -26.30 -37.96 12.92
N ASN A 331 -25.31 -38.30 13.74
CA ASN A 331 -23.90 -38.29 13.35
C ASN A 331 -23.55 -39.53 12.52
N ASN A 332 -22.56 -39.41 11.64
CA ASN A 332 -21.80 -40.57 11.19
C ASN A 332 -21.23 -41.34 12.39
N GLU A 333 -21.19 -42.66 12.30
CA GLU A 333 -20.60 -43.50 13.34
C GLU A 333 -19.09 -43.30 13.38
N LEU A 334 -18.57 -42.82 14.51
CA LEU A 334 -17.14 -42.66 14.76
C LEU A 334 -16.61 -43.94 15.40
N THR A 335 -15.69 -44.62 14.73
CA THR A 335 -15.15 -45.92 15.17
C THR A 335 -13.67 -45.84 15.50
N GLY A 336 -13.16 -46.83 16.24
CA GLY A 336 -11.73 -46.92 16.57
C GLY A 336 -11.32 -46.11 17.81
N ASN A 337 -10.03 -45.82 17.94
CA ASN A 337 -9.49 -45.08 19.08
C ASN A 337 -9.80 -43.57 18.99
N MET A 338 -9.59 -42.82 20.08
CA MET A 338 -9.89 -41.38 20.13
C MET A 338 -9.23 -40.57 19.01
N PHE A 339 -8.00 -40.89 18.63
CA PHE A 339 -7.30 -40.18 17.55
C PHE A 339 -7.95 -40.45 16.19
N GLU A 340 -8.33 -41.68 15.91
CA GLU A 340 -9.07 -42.07 14.70
C GLU A 340 -10.45 -41.41 14.65
N GLN A 341 -11.14 -41.32 15.78
CA GLN A 341 -12.43 -40.63 15.88
C GLN A 341 -12.29 -39.13 15.62
N ILE A 342 -11.24 -38.47 16.13
CA ILE A 342 -10.94 -37.06 15.86
C ILE A 342 -10.69 -36.83 14.37
N ILE A 343 -9.92 -37.70 13.71
CA ILE A 343 -9.68 -37.60 12.25
C ILE A 343 -11.00 -37.76 11.48
N GLN A 344 -11.83 -38.74 11.84
CA GLN A 344 -13.14 -38.94 11.22
C GLN A 344 -14.05 -37.72 11.41
N ALA A 345 -14.14 -37.20 12.64
CA ALA A 345 -14.94 -36.02 12.95
C ALA A 345 -14.44 -34.76 12.22
N THR A 346 -13.12 -34.63 12.06
CA THR A 346 -12.49 -33.56 11.27
C THR A 346 -12.88 -33.66 9.80
N ASN A 347 -12.80 -34.86 9.22
CA ASN A 347 -13.18 -35.09 7.81
C ASN A 347 -14.67 -34.82 7.58
N ASN A 348 -15.53 -35.32 8.47
CA ASN A 348 -16.97 -35.04 8.44
C ASN A 348 -17.24 -33.53 8.49
N TRP A 349 -16.58 -32.81 9.40
CA TRP A 349 -16.74 -31.36 9.51
C TRP A 349 -16.36 -30.64 8.21
N PHE A 350 -15.20 -30.96 7.63
CA PHE A 350 -14.78 -30.34 6.36
C PHE A 350 -15.75 -30.63 5.21
N GLY A 351 -16.24 -31.87 5.11
CA GLY A 351 -17.18 -32.27 4.08
C GLY A 351 -18.55 -31.59 4.23
N HIS A 352 -19.06 -31.48 5.45
CA HIS A 352 -20.32 -30.79 5.77
C HIS A 352 -20.26 -29.29 5.51
N ILE A 353 -19.20 -28.62 5.99
CA ILE A 353 -18.93 -27.20 5.68
C ILE A 353 -18.83 -26.97 4.17
N MET A 354 -18.25 -27.92 3.44
CA MET A 354 -18.11 -27.82 1.99
C MET A 354 -19.45 -27.96 1.24
N SER A 355 -20.42 -28.72 1.73
CA SER A 355 -21.78 -28.67 1.14
C SER A 355 -22.44 -27.31 1.39
N ASP A 356 -22.32 -26.80 2.62
CA ASP A 356 -23.07 -25.63 3.07
C ASP A 356 -22.53 -24.29 2.54
N ILE A 357 -21.25 -24.22 2.17
CA ILE A 357 -20.63 -22.98 1.66
C ILE A 357 -21.32 -22.44 0.41
N SER A 358 -21.90 -23.32 -0.42
CA SER A 358 -22.67 -22.95 -1.62
C SER A 358 -24.18 -22.84 -1.38
N GLY A 359 -24.63 -23.07 -0.15
CA GLY A 359 -26.03 -23.13 0.25
C GLY A 359 -26.72 -24.46 -0.11
N SER A 360 -27.95 -24.64 0.38
CA SER A 360 -28.67 -25.92 0.23
C SER A 360 -29.12 -26.21 -1.21
N SER A 361 -29.05 -27.49 -1.58
CA SER A 361 -29.54 -28.06 -2.84
C SER A 361 -31.05 -27.85 -3.10
N SER A 362 -31.81 -27.61 -2.03
CA SER A 362 -33.28 -27.44 -2.03
C SER A 362 -33.73 -25.97 -2.19
N SER A 363 -32.82 -25.01 -2.06
CA SER A 363 -33.17 -23.59 -2.02
C SER A 363 -33.52 -23.01 -3.39
N LYS A 364 -34.43 -22.03 -3.43
CA LYS A 364 -34.71 -21.23 -4.63
C LYS A 364 -33.66 -20.12 -4.75
N GLY A 365 -32.59 -20.36 -5.50
CA GLY A 365 -31.45 -19.42 -5.63
C GLY A 365 -30.19 -20.01 -5.02
N ARG A 366 -29.34 -19.18 -4.40
CA ARG A 366 -28.03 -19.60 -3.83
C ARG A 366 -28.06 -20.14 -2.39
N GLY A 367 -29.24 -20.23 -1.77
CA GLY A 367 -29.40 -20.62 -0.36
C GLY A 367 -28.71 -19.70 0.66
N SER A 368 -28.84 -20.01 1.95
CA SER A 368 -27.98 -19.42 2.99
C SER A 368 -26.64 -20.16 2.96
N GLY A 369 -25.54 -19.44 2.74
CA GLY A 369 -24.20 -20.01 2.85
C GLY A 369 -23.78 -20.13 4.31
N LEU A 370 -22.47 -20.15 4.55
CA LEU A 370 -21.89 -20.17 5.90
C LEU A 370 -21.63 -18.77 6.44
N PRO A 371 -21.71 -18.56 7.77
CA PRO A 371 -21.37 -17.28 8.36
C PRO A 371 -19.91 -16.92 8.10
N VAL A 372 -19.61 -15.62 8.10
CA VAL A 372 -18.23 -15.13 8.07
C VAL A 372 -17.51 -15.60 9.35
N PRO A 373 -16.23 -15.99 9.30
CA PRO A 373 -15.48 -16.29 10.52
C PRO A 373 -15.57 -15.15 11.55
N GLY A 374 -15.87 -15.48 12.80
CA GLY A 374 -16.12 -14.56 13.89
C GLY A 374 -17.54 -13.98 13.95
N TRP A 375 -18.39 -14.17 12.92
CA TRP A 375 -19.72 -13.51 12.85
C TRP A 375 -20.66 -13.94 13.97
N PHE A 376 -20.55 -15.18 14.45
CA PHE A 376 -21.33 -15.66 15.60
C PHE A 376 -21.08 -14.83 16.87
N SER A 377 -19.89 -14.24 17.03
CA SER A 377 -19.55 -13.43 18.21
C SER A 377 -20.36 -12.13 18.27
N LEU A 378 -20.82 -11.62 17.11
CA LEU A 378 -21.72 -10.46 17.05
C LEU A 378 -23.05 -10.74 17.74
N GLN A 379 -23.47 -12.01 17.84
CA GLN A 379 -24.68 -12.39 18.57
C GLN A 379 -24.56 -12.16 20.09
N LYS A 380 -23.35 -11.92 20.64
CA LYS A 380 -23.18 -11.50 22.03
C LYS A 380 -23.45 -10.01 22.25
N LEU A 381 -23.47 -9.21 21.18
CA LEU A 381 -23.62 -7.75 21.25
C LEU A 381 -25.10 -7.38 21.29
N GLN A 382 -25.71 -7.56 22.46
CA GLN A 382 -27.15 -7.33 22.73
C GLN A 382 -27.49 -5.86 23.02
N PHE A 383 -26.70 -4.92 22.49
CA PHE A 383 -26.90 -3.48 22.66
C PHE A 383 -26.96 -2.78 21.29
N GLY A 384 -27.37 -1.50 21.29
CA GLY A 384 -27.60 -0.71 20.09
C GLY A 384 -29.08 -0.53 19.76
N LYS A 385 -29.40 0.58 19.10
CA LYS A 385 -30.75 0.94 18.62
C LYS A 385 -30.66 1.35 17.15
N ILE A 386 -30.44 0.38 16.28
CA ILE A 386 -30.29 0.61 14.84
C ILE A 386 -31.69 0.50 14.20
N PRO A 387 -32.25 1.57 13.62
CA PRO A 387 -33.63 1.58 13.13
C PRO A 387 -33.75 0.82 11.81
N LEU A 388 -33.95 -0.49 11.87
CA LEU A 388 -33.96 -1.38 10.72
C LEU A 388 -35.34 -2.04 10.57
N ASN A 389 -35.94 -1.99 9.38
CA ASN A 389 -37.28 -2.54 9.10
C ASN A 389 -38.37 -2.07 10.09
N GLY A 390 -38.32 -0.79 10.48
CA GLY A 390 -39.30 -0.19 11.39
C GLY A 390 -39.16 -0.62 12.86
N LYS A 391 -38.04 -1.23 13.25
CA LYS A 391 -37.74 -1.62 14.62
C LYS A 391 -36.32 -1.19 15.01
N ASP A 392 -36.13 -0.83 16.27
CA ASP A 392 -34.80 -0.66 16.84
C ASP A 392 -34.18 -2.04 17.07
N MET A 393 -33.11 -2.34 16.35
CA MET A 393 -32.38 -3.59 16.43
C MET A 393 -31.05 -3.41 17.15
N THR A 394 -30.68 -4.41 17.96
CA THR A 394 -29.33 -4.54 18.53
C THR A 394 -28.33 -4.93 17.45
N ILE A 395 -27.03 -4.81 17.72
CA ILE A 395 -25.98 -5.24 16.80
C ILE A 395 -26.16 -6.73 16.43
N ALA A 396 -26.44 -7.59 17.42
CA ALA A 396 -26.74 -9.01 17.21
C ALA A 396 -27.92 -9.29 16.26
N GLN A 397 -28.96 -8.46 16.33
CA GLN A 397 -30.13 -8.59 15.47
C GLN A 397 -29.84 -8.10 14.05
N VAL A 398 -29.05 -7.03 13.92
CA VAL A 398 -28.59 -6.54 12.61
C VAL A 398 -27.68 -7.56 11.93
N SER A 399 -26.73 -8.17 12.64
CA SER A 399 -25.84 -9.21 12.07
C SER A 399 -26.61 -10.47 11.65
N GLU A 400 -27.60 -10.91 12.42
CA GLU A 400 -28.51 -12.00 12.02
C GLU A 400 -29.31 -11.60 10.78
N TRP A 401 -29.82 -10.36 10.75
CA TRP A 401 -30.56 -9.85 9.60
C TRP A 401 -29.69 -9.80 8.33
N MET A 402 -28.45 -9.32 8.41
CA MET A 402 -27.51 -9.30 7.29
C MET A 402 -27.29 -10.71 6.74
N PHE A 403 -27.00 -11.67 7.62
CA PHE A 403 -26.80 -13.07 7.24
C PHE A 403 -28.02 -13.63 6.51
N LYS A 404 -29.22 -13.44 7.06
CA LYS A 404 -30.49 -13.83 6.42
C LYS A 404 -30.72 -13.16 5.08
N ASN A 405 -30.14 -11.98 4.84
CA ASN A 405 -30.24 -11.25 3.59
C ASN A 405 -29.08 -11.52 2.63
N GLY A 406 -28.31 -12.58 2.88
CA GLY A 406 -27.30 -13.08 1.95
C GLY A 406 -25.89 -12.56 2.21
N TYR A 407 -25.65 -11.93 3.37
CA TYR A 407 -24.31 -11.59 3.84
C TYR A 407 -23.64 -12.81 4.50
N ASP A 408 -23.20 -13.74 3.66
CA ASP A 408 -22.46 -14.94 4.05
C ASP A 408 -20.97 -14.83 3.66
N ILE A 409 -20.17 -15.88 3.89
CA ILE A 409 -18.75 -15.88 3.56
C ILE A 409 -18.46 -15.59 2.07
N ARG A 410 -19.39 -15.89 1.15
CA ARG A 410 -19.24 -15.57 -0.28
C ARG A 410 -19.37 -14.08 -0.53
N ALA A 411 -20.34 -13.43 0.13
CA ALA A 411 -20.48 -11.98 0.08
C ALA A 411 -19.25 -11.27 0.65
N PHE A 412 -18.74 -11.75 1.80
CA PHE A 412 -17.51 -11.23 2.39
C PHE A 412 -16.29 -11.42 1.47
N ALA A 413 -16.16 -12.60 0.85
CA ALA A 413 -15.10 -12.86 -0.12
C ALA A 413 -15.21 -11.98 -1.37
N SER A 414 -16.42 -11.71 -1.84
CA SER A 414 -16.68 -10.77 -2.95
C SER A 414 -16.24 -9.34 -2.60
N GLU A 415 -16.65 -8.83 -1.44
CA GLU A 415 -16.23 -7.51 -0.96
C GLU A 415 -14.70 -7.43 -0.77
N SER A 416 -14.06 -8.53 -0.34
CA SER A 416 -12.62 -8.59 -0.13
C SER A 416 -11.80 -8.44 -1.41
N ILE A 417 -12.38 -8.69 -2.59
CA ILE A 417 -11.67 -8.52 -3.87
C ILE A 417 -11.18 -7.08 -4.04
N SER A 418 -12.04 -6.09 -3.74
CA SER A 418 -11.68 -4.67 -3.82
C SER A 418 -10.51 -4.34 -2.90
N VAL A 419 -10.51 -4.90 -1.68
CA VAL A 419 -9.42 -4.71 -0.70
C VAL A 419 -8.11 -5.31 -1.20
N ILE A 420 -8.16 -6.54 -1.71
CA ILE A 420 -6.99 -7.24 -2.26
C ILE A 420 -6.38 -6.45 -3.42
N ILE A 421 -7.19 -5.79 -4.26
CA ILE A 421 -6.70 -5.01 -5.40
C ILE A 421 -5.79 -3.87 -4.93
N PHE A 422 -6.27 -2.96 -4.07
CA PHE A 422 -5.42 -1.83 -3.68
C PHE A 422 -4.23 -2.28 -2.83
N GLU A 423 -4.41 -3.29 -1.98
CA GLU A 423 -3.29 -3.88 -1.21
C GLU A 423 -2.20 -4.39 -2.11
N THR A 424 -2.58 -5.17 -3.12
CA THR A 424 -1.64 -5.78 -4.05
C THR A 424 -0.91 -4.71 -4.84
N LEU A 425 -1.63 -3.69 -5.34
CA LEU A 425 -1.03 -2.57 -6.06
C LEU A 425 0.00 -1.83 -5.19
N ILE A 426 -0.34 -1.49 -3.95
CA ILE A 426 0.56 -0.78 -3.04
C ILE A 426 1.77 -1.65 -2.67
N ARG A 427 1.58 -2.96 -2.45
CA ARG A 427 2.69 -3.88 -2.14
C ARG A 427 3.62 -4.12 -3.32
N ILE A 428 3.09 -4.19 -4.53
CA ILE A 428 3.89 -4.27 -5.76
C ILE A 428 4.68 -2.98 -5.95
N TYR A 429 4.04 -1.83 -5.76
CA TYR A 429 4.71 -0.52 -5.82
C TYR A 429 5.83 -0.41 -4.79
N TRP A 430 5.55 -0.79 -3.55
CA TRP A 430 6.55 -0.82 -2.49
C TRP A 430 7.74 -1.73 -2.86
N PHE A 431 7.46 -2.97 -3.28
CA PHE A 431 8.51 -3.89 -3.72
C PHE A 431 9.35 -3.28 -4.85
N TYR A 432 8.69 -2.66 -5.83
CA TYR A 432 9.37 -1.98 -6.94
C TYR A 432 10.29 -0.86 -6.44
N LYS A 433 9.80 0.02 -5.57
CA LYS A 433 10.56 1.16 -5.04
C LYS A 433 11.73 0.69 -4.18
N GLN A 434 11.53 -0.29 -3.30
CA GLN A 434 12.62 -0.80 -2.45
C GLN A 434 13.70 -1.53 -3.25
N TYR A 435 13.31 -2.38 -4.21
CA TYR A 435 14.26 -3.21 -4.93
C TYR A 435 14.92 -2.48 -6.10
N PHE A 436 14.14 -1.86 -6.99
CA PHE A 436 14.66 -1.28 -8.23
C PHE A 436 15.12 0.18 -8.08
N TYR A 437 14.43 0.97 -7.26
CA TYR A 437 14.77 2.40 -7.09
C TYR A 437 15.84 2.60 -6.02
N TYR A 438 15.66 2.03 -4.83
CA TYR A 438 16.64 2.14 -3.74
C TYR A 438 17.76 1.08 -3.77
N GLY A 439 17.66 0.06 -4.64
CA GLY A 439 18.69 -0.97 -4.78
C GLY A 439 18.83 -1.88 -3.56
N LYS A 440 17.80 -2.01 -2.71
CA LYS A 440 17.85 -2.87 -1.51
C LYS A 440 17.82 -4.35 -1.90
N SER A 441 18.23 -5.23 -0.98
CA SER A 441 18.19 -6.66 -1.23
C SER A 441 16.75 -7.18 -1.37
N LEU A 442 16.57 -8.34 -2.02
CA LEU A 442 15.25 -8.99 -2.13
C LEU A 442 14.61 -9.23 -0.75
N LYS A 443 15.42 -9.58 0.25
CA LYS A 443 14.97 -9.85 1.62
C LYS A 443 14.42 -8.60 2.32
N GLU A 444 15.02 -7.44 2.06
CA GLU A 444 14.59 -6.15 2.61
C GLU A 444 13.41 -5.56 1.83
N SER A 445 13.25 -5.97 0.58
CA SER A 445 12.17 -5.50 -0.30
C SER A 445 10.87 -6.27 -0.14
N ILE A 446 10.84 -7.36 0.65
CA ILE A 446 9.62 -8.16 0.83
C ILE A 446 8.53 -7.27 1.43
N PRO A 447 7.36 -7.15 0.79
CA PRO A 447 6.30 -6.24 1.20
C PRO A 447 5.49 -6.81 2.38
N ILE A 448 6.16 -7.20 3.47
CA ILE A 448 5.53 -7.57 4.73
C ILE A 448 5.29 -6.28 5.52
N ALA A 449 4.12 -6.14 6.15
CA ALA A 449 3.71 -4.93 6.88
C ALA A 449 4.46 -4.74 8.23
N ASN A 450 5.78 -4.90 8.21
CA ASN A 450 6.67 -4.60 9.33
C ASN A 450 7.39 -3.25 9.16
N SER A 451 7.28 -2.59 8.00
CA SER A 451 7.79 -1.24 7.82
C SER A 451 6.73 -0.18 8.14
N ARG A 452 7.15 0.91 8.78
CA ARG A 452 6.28 2.05 9.13
C ARG A 452 5.73 2.73 7.87
N GLU A 453 6.56 2.82 6.84
CA GLU A 453 6.23 3.41 5.54
C GLU A 453 5.18 2.62 4.76
N LEU A 454 5.38 1.31 4.56
CA LEU A 454 4.38 0.47 3.87
C LEU A 454 3.04 0.49 4.62
N SER A 455 3.08 0.46 5.95
CA SER A 455 1.88 0.55 6.78
C SER A 455 1.15 1.88 6.60
N ARG A 456 1.89 2.99 6.40
CA ARG A 456 1.33 4.30 6.10
C ARG A 456 0.66 4.33 4.73
N LEU A 457 1.33 3.85 3.69
CA LEU A 457 0.77 3.81 2.34
C LEU A 457 -0.50 2.96 2.28
N LEU A 458 -0.47 1.79 2.91
CA LEU A 458 -1.63 0.93 3.01
C LEU A 458 -2.80 1.59 3.76
N LEU A 459 -2.53 2.36 4.83
CA LEU A 459 -3.55 3.13 5.54
C LEU A 459 -4.20 4.19 4.63
N ILE A 460 -3.39 4.92 3.86
CA ILE A 460 -3.90 5.94 2.92
C ILE A 460 -4.76 5.30 1.83
N GLY A 461 -4.32 4.18 1.25
CA GLY A 461 -5.12 3.43 0.28
C GLY A 461 -6.45 2.95 0.87
N SER A 462 -6.41 2.37 2.08
CA SER A 462 -7.59 1.87 2.80
C SER A 462 -8.57 2.98 3.20
N ALA A 463 -8.06 4.13 3.66
CA ALA A 463 -8.87 5.30 4.00
C ALA A 463 -9.55 5.89 2.76
N THR A 464 -8.81 5.99 1.65
CA THR A 464 -9.34 6.46 0.36
C THR A 464 -10.44 5.54 -0.15
N PHE A 465 -10.17 4.23 -0.19
CA PHE A 465 -11.13 3.20 -0.56
C PHE A 465 -12.41 3.29 0.28
N SER A 466 -12.26 3.27 1.60
CA SER A 466 -13.39 3.28 2.54
C SER A 466 -14.21 4.56 2.43
N SER A 467 -13.58 5.71 2.15
CA SER A 467 -14.29 6.98 1.96
C SER A 467 -15.20 6.94 0.74
N ILE A 468 -14.71 6.40 -0.39
CA ILE A 468 -15.50 6.23 -1.61
C ILE A 468 -16.65 5.25 -1.37
N ASP A 469 -16.36 4.12 -0.74
CA ASP A 469 -17.33 3.07 -0.45
C ASP A 469 -18.45 3.53 0.51
N ILE A 470 -18.09 4.20 1.62
CA ILE A 470 -19.07 4.82 2.53
C ILE A 470 -19.92 5.85 1.76
N GLY A 471 -19.29 6.69 0.93
CA GLY A 471 -19.98 7.66 0.09
C GLY A 471 -21.00 6.99 -0.85
N HIS A 472 -20.61 5.91 -1.51
CA HIS A 472 -21.49 5.11 -2.37
C HIS A 472 -22.65 4.49 -1.59
N GLY A 473 -22.39 3.93 -0.41
CA GLY A 473 -23.42 3.40 0.48
C GLY A 473 -24.44 4.47 0.89
N LEU A 474 -23.97 5.67 1.25
CA LEU A 474 -24.83 6.80 1.61
C LEU A 474 -25.71 7.25 0.43
N ILE A 475 -25.13 7.40 -0.76
CA ILE A 475 -25.87 7.77 -1.98
C ILE A 475 -26.94 6.73 -2.30
N LYS A 476 -26.62 5.43 -2.22
CA LYS A 476 -27.60 4.37 -2.46
C LYS A 476 -28.70 4.31 -1.40
N SER A 477 -28.38 4.60 -0.14
CA SER A 477 -29.36 4.61 0.94
C SER A 477 -30.44 5.68 0.78
N THR A 478 -30.13 6.77 0.08
CA THR A 478 -31.05 7.91 -0.17
C THR A 478 -31.75 7.83 -1.51
N SER A 479 -31.26 7.00 -2.45
CA SER A 479 -31.82 6.86 -3.78
C SER A 479 -33.16 6.09 -3.77
N LYS A 480 -34.25 6.73 -4.23
CA LYS A 480 -35.55 6.08 -4.41
C LYS A 480 -35.45 5.01 -5.51
N GLY A 481 -35.64 3.73 -5.17
CA GLY A 481 -35.66 2.60 -6.13
C GLY A 481 -34.54 1.55 -6.01
N GLY A 482 -33.75 1.58 -4.93
CA GLY A 482 -32.74 0.55 -4.63
C GLY A 482 -33.32 -0.83 -4.31
N VAL A 483 -32.47 -1.86 -4.33
CA VAL A 483 -32.82 -3.22 -3.89
C VAL A 483 -33.32 -3.15 -2.44
N HIS A 484 -34.51 -3.69 -2.17
CA HIS A 484 -35.01 -3.74 -0.81
C HIS A 484 -34.00 -4.42 0.13
N PRO A 485 -33.76 -3.85 1.33
CA PRO A 485 -34.54 -2.76 1.93
C PRO A 485 -33.93 -1.37 1.72
N ILE A 486 -34.73 -0.33 1.93
CA ILE A 486 -34.43 1.10 1.70
C ILE A 486 -33.76 1.72 2.94
N GLY A 487 -32.98 2.79 2.78
CA GLY A 487 -32.41 3.56 3.88
C GLY A 487 -31.21 2.87 4.52
N ILE A 488 -31.18 2.81 5.86
CA ILE A 488 -30.04 2.25 6.60
C ILE A 488 -29.75 0.79 6.25
N ALA A 489 -30.75 0.03 5.81
CA ALA A 489 -30.56 -1.34 5.37
C ALA A 489 -29.74 -1.42 4.06
N THR A 490 -30.05 -0.53 3.09
CA THR A 490 -29.27 -0.43 1.85
C THR A 490 -27.83 -0.05 2.18
N PHE A 491 -27.64 0.91 3.08
CA PHE A 491 -26.31 1.33 3.53
C PHE A 491 -25.52 0.14 4.09
N ILE A 492 -26.08 -0.57 5.09
CA ILE A 492 -25.43 -1.72 5.73
C ILE A 492 -25.09 -2.83 4.73
N MET A 493 -25.94 -3.09 3.74
CA MET A 493 -25.69 -4.12 2.73
C MET A 493 -24.80 -3.65 1.57
N THR A 494 -24.50 -2.34 1.47
CA THR A 494 -23.67 -1.78 0.38
C THR A 494 -22.24 -1.53 0.84
N VAL A 495 -22.05 -0.95 2.03
CA VAL A 495 -20.71 -0.65 2.55
C VAL A 495 -19.88 -1.93 2.64
N ASN A 496 -18.62 -1.89 2.25
CA ASN A 496 -17.69 -2.99 2.22
C ASN A 496 -17.10 -3.28 3.62
N LYS A 497 -17.50 -4.38 4.25
CA LYS A 497 -17.12 -4.68 5.65
C LYS A 497 -15.65 -5.10 5.74
N PRO A 498 -15.09 -5.94 4.84
CA PRO A 498 -13.65 -6.18 4.78
C PRO A 498 -12.83 -4.89 4.72
N GLY A 499 -13.26 -3.90 3.93
CA GLY A 499 -12.62 -2.60 3.83
C GLY A 499 -12.59 -1.82 5.14
N LEU A 500 -13.73 -1.76 5.84
CA LEU A 500 -13.79 -1.11 7.16
C LEU A 500 -12.94 -1.83 8.22
N LEU A 501 -12.93 -3.17 8.20
CA LEU A 501 -12.08 -3.97 9.09
C LEU A 501 -10.60 -3.70 8.81
N ASP A 502 -10.23 -3.65 7.54
CA ASP A 502 -8.88 -3.33 7.10
C ASP A 502 -8.46 -1.91 7.52
N LEU A 503 -9.32 -0.91 7.29
CA LEU A 503 -9.07 0.47 7.73
C LEU A 503 -8.84 0.55 9.25
N GLY A 504 -9.67 -0.13 10.03
CA GLY A 504 -9.52 -0.21 11.49
C GLY A 504 -8.20 -0.85 11.91
N PHE A 505 -7.87 -1.99 11.30
CA PHE A 505 -6.61 -2.70 11.55
C PHE A 505 -5.38 -1.84 11.21
N ARG A 506 -5.37 -1.20 10.03
CA ARG A 506 -4.26 -0.33 9.60
C ARG A 506 -4.14 0.94 10.44
N SER A 507 -5.26 1.50 10.88
CA SER A 507 -5.26 2.65 11.78
C SER A 507 -4.59 2.29 13.10
N TYR A 508 -4.98 1.16 13.70
CA TYR A 508 -4.34 0.65 14.91
C TYR A 508 -2.84 0.36 14.70
N GLN A 509 -2.50 -0.29 13.59
CA GLN A 509 -1.11 -0.60 13.25
C GLN A 509 -0.25 0.67 13.13
N ASN A 510 -0.75 1.72 12.45
CA ASN A 510 -0.03 2.99 12.32
C ASN A 510 0.12 3.71 13.67
N VAL A 511 -0.94 3.75 14.48
CA VAL A 511 -0.87 4.33 15.84
C VAL A 511 0.18 3.61 16.68
N ARG A 512 0.21 2.26 16.63
CA ARG A 512 1.22 1.47 17.33
C ARG A 512 2.64 1.81 16.86
N PHE A 513 2.88 1.89 15.55
CA PHE A 513 4.19 2.24 15.02
C PHE A 513 4.61 3.68 15.38
N GLU A 514 3.67 4.62 15.38
CA GLU A 514 3.94 6.01 15.78
C GLU A 514 4.35 6.09 17.26
N LEU A 515 3.66 5.35 18.13
CA LEU A 515 4.02 5.28 19.55
C LEU A 515 5.39 4.63 19.77
N GLN A 516 5.75 3.62 18.96
CA GLN A 516 7.08 3.00 19.03
C GLN A 516 8.18 3.96 18.54
N HIS A 517 7.94 4.64 17.42
CA HIS A 517 8.86 5.64 16.87
C HIS A 517 9.06 6.79 17.86
N ARG A 518 7.99 7.32 18.47
CA ARG A 518 8.10 8.38 19.47
C ARG A 518 8.99 7.97 20.66
N LYS A 519 8.85 6.75 21.17
CA LYS A 519 9.73 6.22 22.23
C LYS A 519 11.19 6.14 21.80
N HIS A 520 11.44 5.75 20.54
CA HIS A 520 12.79 5.71 19.96
C HIS A 520 13.39 7.11 19.86
N VAL A 521 12.63 8.08 19.37
CA VAL A 521 13.04 9.49 19.29
C VAL A 521 13.32 10.07 20.68
N GLU A 522 12.43 9.85 21.66
CA GLU A 522 12.63 10.28 23.05
C GLU A 522 13.91 9.67 23.64
N LYS A 523 14.15 8.37 23.41
CA LYS A 523 15.38 7.70 23.84
C LYS A 523 16.63 8.36 23.25
N ILE A 524 16.67 8.63 21.94
CA ILE A 524 17.81 9.29 21.29
C ILE A 524 18.05 10.69 21.85
N ILE A 525 16.98 11.46 22.06
CA ILE A 525 17.09 12.79 22.64
C ILE A 525 17.72 12.72 24.05
N GLU A 526 17.32 11.74 24.86
CA GLU A 526 17.83 11.56 26.22
C GLU A 526 19.25 10.99 26.28
N THR A 527 19.56 9.95 25.49
CA THR A 527 20.82 9.22 25.58
C THR A 527 21.94 9.83 24.76
N ASP A 528 21.61 10.41 23.60
CA ASP A 528 22.63 10.89 22.67
C ASP A 528 22.72 12.41 22.77
N ILE A 529 21.62 13.11 22.44
CA ILE A 529 21.64 14.57 22.31
C ILE A 529 21.89 15.22 23.68
N LEU A 530 21.15 14.80 24.70
CA LEU A 530 21.24 15.42 26.02
C LEU A 530 22.56 15.07 26.73
N MET A 531 23.11 13.87 26.53
CA MET A 531 24.43 13.53 27.04
C MET A 531 25.54 14.29 26.31
N GLU A 532 25.49 14.40 24.99
CA GLU A 532 26.46 15.15 24.19
C GLU A 532 26.38 16.65 24.52
N TYR A 533 25.17 17.17 24.66
CA TYR A 533 24.93 18.53 25.14
C TYR A 533 25.53 18.75 26.53
N ARG A 534 25.33 17.82 27.48
CA ARG A 534 25.96 17.88 28.81
C ARG A 534 27.48 17.81 28.71
N ARG A 535 28.04 16.95 27.85
CA ARG A 535 29.49 16.83 27.62
C ARG A 535 30.07 18.17 27.20
N ILE A 536 29.53 18.80 26.15
CA ILE A 536 29.99 20.08 25.61
C ILE A 536 29.84 21.20 26.66
N THR A 537 28.70 21.24 27.35
CA THR A 537 28.43 22.31 28.33
C THR A 537 29.22 22.18 29.63
N ILE A 538 29.64 20.96 30.00
CA ILE A 538 30.49 20.69 31.16
C ILE A 538 31.98 20.79 30.79
N SER A 539 32.39 20.41 29.57
CA SER A 539 33.79 20.51 29.11
C SER A 539 34.29 21.94 28.93
N ASN A 540 33.40 22.95 28.94
CA ASN A 540 33.75 24.37 28.98
C ASN A 540 34.34 24.83 30.34
N SER A 541 34.85 23.91 31.16
CA SER A 541 35.83 24.20 32.21
C SER A 541 37.29 24.18 31.70
N ILE A 542 37.53 24.01 30.39
CA ILE A 542 38.88 23.87 29.80
C ILE A 542 39.29 25.07 28.91
N PHE A 543 38.44 26.10 28.75
CA PHE A 543 38.84 27.38 28.15
C PHE A 543 38.70 28.54 29.12
#